data_AF-A0A1Y1XHH9-F1
#
_entry.id   AF-A0A1Y1XHH9-F1
#
_cell.length_a   1.000
_cell.length_b   1.000
_cell.length_c   1.000
_cell.angle_alpha   90.00
_cell.angle_beta   90.00
_cell.angle_gamma   90.00
#
_symmetry.space_group_name_H-M   'P 1'
#
loop_
_entity.id
_entity.type
_entity.pdbx_description
1 polymer ?
#
loop_
_entity_poly.entity_id
_entity_poly.type
_entity_poly.pdbx_seq_one_letter_code
_entity_poly.pdbx_strand_id
1 'polypeptide(L)'
;MKLSYFALFLTLVLINIVQINAKGFYCTKYIVLKKGDKCSHITSHDSNKDYYLRYKDLMYINPKLDCDNIRSGTKVCVDVDYMRTDEDHPFDEYVIQKKDTCKSIARKLKTTVKIIENTNLDILYCDKIKQLEDVEIQYRKDGDYEPIYDKKSQLVTIDGKE
;
A
#
# COMPACT_ATOMS: atom_id res chain seq x y z
N MET A 1 54.90 -20.07 -8.46
CA MET A 1 54.48 -18.90 -7.66
C MET A 1 53.15 -18.40 -8.21
N LYS A 2 52.19 -18.17 -7.32
CA LYS A 2 50.74 -18.08 -7.52
C LYS A 2 50.34 -16.96 -8.50
N LEU A 3 49.75 -17.30 -9.64
CA LEU A 3 48.79 -16.41 -10.34
C LEU A 3 47.50 -17.20 -10.53
N SER A 4 46.88 -17.40 -9.38
CA SER A 4 45.63 -18.09 -9.18
C SER A 4 44.55 -17.02 -8.98
N TYR A 5 43.38 -17.22 -9.59
CA TYR A 5 42.09 -16.67 -9.15
C TYR A 5 41.70 -15.20 -9.40
N PHE A 6 42.41 -14.39 -10.20
CA PHE A 6 41.94 -13.00 -10.42
C PHE A 6 40.93 -12.80 -11.56
N ALA A 7 40.71 -13.79 -12.42
CA ALA A 7 39.78 -13.69 -13.55
C ALA A 7 38.37 -14.25 -13.26
N LEU A 8 38.11 -14.76 -12.06
CA LEU A 8 36.79 -15.33 -11.69
C LEU A 8 36.02 -14.49 -10.65
N PHE A 9 36.57 -13.35 -10.23
CA PHE A 9 35.92 -12.46 -9.25
C PHE A 9 35.30 -11.21 -9.87
N LEU A 10 35.57 -10.92 -11.15
CA LEU A 10 35.07 -9.72 -11.83
C LEU A 10 33.75 -9.93 -12.60
N THR A 11 33.12 -11.10 -12.49
CA THR A 11 31.75 -11.33 -12.99
C THR A 11 30.71 -11.39 -11.87
N LEU A 12 31.13 -11.28 -10.59
CA LEU A 12 30.23 -11.33 -9.43
C LEU A 12 29.75 -9.95 -8.94
N VAL A 13 30.10 -8.85 -9.62
CA VAL A 13 29.92 -7.48 -9.07
C VAL A 13 28.76 -6.68 -9.68
N LEU A 14 28.02 -7.15 -10.68
CA LEU A 14 26.91 -6.34 -11.25
C LEU A 14 25.64 -7.13 -11.54
N ILE A 15 25.21 -8.00 -10.63
CA ILE A 15 23.79 -7.98 -10.30
C ILE A 15 23.70 -7.04 -9.09
N ASN A 16 23.76 -5.73 -9.37
CA ASN A 16 23.02 -4.80 -8.53
C ASN A 16 21.58 -5.31 -8.62
N ILE A 17 21.20 -6.14 -7.66
CA ILE A 17 19.80 -6.42 -7.42
C ILE A 17 19.28 -5.04 -7.05
N VAL A 18 18.79 -4.29 -8.04
CA VAL A 18 17.99 -3.10 -7.80
C VAL A 18 16.87 -3.67 -6.96
N GLN A 19 16.97 -3.47 -5.64
CA GLN A 19 15.95 -3.95 -4.75
C GLN A 19 14.76 -3.02 -5.02
N ILE A 20 13.92 -3.45 -5.96
CA ILE A 20 12.56 -2.97 -6.16
C ILE A 20 11.85 -3.35 -4.86
N ASN A 21 12.03 -2.52 -3.84
CA ASN A 21 11.48 -2.78 -2.53
C ASN A 21 10.10 -2.15 -2.57
N ALA A 22 9.07 -2.97 -2.67
CA ALA A 22 7.68 -2.54 -2.54
C ALA A 22 7.38 -2.04 -1.13
N LYS A 23 7.95 -0.87 -0.79
CA LYS A 23 7.97 -0.28 0.56
C LYS A 23 6.65 0.43 0.90
N GLY A 24 5.75 0.55 -0.06
CA GLY A 24 4.46 1.24 0.09
C GLY A 24 4.56 2.75 -0.16
N PHE A 25 3.55 3.48 0.32
CA PHE A 25 3.38 4.90 0.01
C PHE A 25 4.22 5.81 0.91
N TYR A 26 4.93 6.75 0.31
CA TYR A 26 5.60 7.83 1.05
C TYR A 26 4.59 8.91 1.41
N CYS A 27 4.23 8.98 2.69
CA CYS A 27 3.22 9.88 3.18
C CYS A 27 3.73 11.32 3.32
N THR A 28 3.07 12.29 2.70
CA THR A 28 3.41 13.72 2.83
C THR A 28 2.52 14.42 3.85
N LYS A 29 1.23 14.05 3.95
CA LYS A 29 0.32 14.53 5.00
C LYS A 29 -0.42 13.38 5.65
N TYR A 30 -0.62 13.47 6.95
CA TYR A 30 -1.36 12.48 7.71
C TYR A 30 -2.28 13.14 8.72
N ILE A 31 -3.33 12.42 9.10
CA ILE A 31 -4.22 12.76 10.21
C ILE A 31 -4.04 11.74 11.33
N VAL A 32 -4.49 12.11 12.54
CA VAL A 32 -4.63 11.18 13.66
C VAL A 32 -6.10 11.09 14.02
N LEU A 33 -6.68 9.90 13.89
CA LEU A 33 -8.11 9.71 14.12
C LEU A 33 -8.47 9.96 15.58
N LYS A 34 -9.58 10.66 15.78
CA LYS A 34 -10.21 10.94 17.07
C LYS A 34 -11.46 10.07 17.23
N LYS A 35 -11.94 9.97 18.47
CA LYS A 35 -13.20 9.28 18.76
C LYS A 35 -14.35 9.94 18.01
N GLY A 36 -15.09 9.16 17.23
CA GLY A 36 -16.24 9.64 16.44
C GLY A 36 -15.92 9.94 14.98
N ASP A 37 -14.64 9.92 14.60
CA ASP A 37 -14.24 10.04 13.19
C ASP A 37 -14.74 8.86 12.37
N LYS A 38 -15.01 9.12 11.09
CA LYS A 38 -15.46 8.15 10.10
C LYS A 38 -14.61 8.31 8.85
N CYS A 39 -14.41 7.24 8.09
CA CYS A 39 -13.75 7.33 6.78
C CYS A 39 -14.41 8.35 5.85
N SER A 40 -15.74 8.52 5.94
CA SER A 40 -16.47 9.53 5.17
C SER A 40 -16.08 10.97 5.52
N HIS A 41 -15.59 11.23 6.74
CA HIS A 41 -15.05 12.54 7.11
C HIS A 41 -13.65 12.72 6.52
N ILE A 42 -12.86 11.64 6.40
CA ILE A 42 -11.50 11.69 5.85
C ILE A 42 -11.55 12.02 4.35
N THR A 43 -12.40 11.31 3.60
CA THR A 43 -12.54 11.51 2.16
C THR A 43 -13.03 12.92 1.83
N SER A 44 -12.55 13.48 0.72
CA SER A 44 -12.76 14.89 0.40
C SER A 44 -13.07 15.11 -1.08
N HIS A 45 -14.12 15.90 -1.32
CA HIS A 45 -14.25 16.81 -2.46
C HIS A 45 -14.35 18.27 -1.97
N ASP A 46 -14.02 18.51 -0.70
CA ASP A 46 -14.23 19.77 -0.01
C ASP A 46 -13.00 20.66 -0.20
N SER A 47 -13.20 21.82 -0.82
CA SER A 47 -12.13 22.80 -1.06
C SER A 47 -11.57 23.43 0.21
N ASN A 48 -12.21 23.24 1.37
CA ASN A 48 -11.75 23.76 2.66
C ASN A 48 -10.74 22.85 3.36
N LYS A 49 -10.50 21.63 2.86
CA LYS A 49 -9.52 20.71 3.45
C LYS A 49 -8.15 20.90 2.81
N ASP A 50 -7.10 20.67 3.61
CA ASP A 50 -5.70 20.76 3.15
C ASP A 50 -5.28 19.64 2.18
N TYR A 51 -6.19 18.72 1.85
CA TYR A 51 -5.95 17.57 0.99
C TYR A 51 -7.23 17.12 0.27
N TYR A 52 -7.04 16.45 -0.87
CA TYR A 52 -8.08 15.80 -1.65
C TYR A 52 -7.82 14.29 -1.66
N LEU A 53 -8.83 13.48 -1.32
CA LEU A 53 -8.68 12.03 -1.23
C LEU A 53 -10.01 11.32 -1.49
N ARG A 54 -10.04 10.48 -2.53
CA ARG A 54 -11.20 9.61 -2.81
C ARG A 54 -11.19 8.39 -1.88
N TYR A 55 -12.35 7.80 -1.65
CA TYR A 55 -12.46 6.60 -0.80
C TYR A 55 -11.57 5.45 -1.28
N LYS A 56 -11.54 5.18 -2.60
CA LYS A 56 -10.69 4.13 -3.15
C LYS A 56 -9.21 4.39 -2.88
N ASP A 57 -8.78 5.65 -2.99
CA ASP A 57 -7.38 6.03 -2.79
C ASP A 57 -7.03 5.97 -1.29
N LEU A 58 -7.95 6.33 -0.40
CA LEU A 58 -7.79 6.19 1.05
C LEU A 58 -7.48 4.72 1.45
N MET A 59 -8.26 3.78 0.93
CA MET A 59 -8.08 2.35 1.22
C MET A 59 -6.86 1.76 0.52
N TYR A 60 -6.56 2.21 -0.70
CA TYR A 60 -5.38 1.79 -1.45
C TYR A 60 -4.08 2.23 -0.76
N ILE A 61 -4.04 3.47 -0.25
CA ILE A 61 -2.90 4.03 0.47
C ILE A 61 -2.80 3.46 1.90
N ASN A 62 -3.93 3.19 2.55
CA ASN A 62 -3.98 2.67 3.93
C ASN A 62 -4.72 1.32 4.00
N PRO A 63 -4.23 0.21 3.40
CA PRO A 63 -5.00 -1.03 3.30
C PRO A 63 -5.37 -1.70 4.63
N LYS A 64 -4.66 -1.34 5.71
CA LYS A 64 -4.96 -1.80 7.07
C LYS A 64 -6.05 -1.01 7.78
N LEU A 65 -6.48 0.14 7.24
CA LEU A 65 -7.54 0.96 7.82
C LEU A 65 -8.88 0.20 7.75
N ASP A 66 -9.53 0.06 8.91
CA ASP A 66 -10.83 -0.57 9.03
C ASP A 66 -11.90 0.50 9.27
N CYS A 67 -12.62 0.87 8.22
CA CYS A 67 -13.68 1.87 8.28
C CYS A 67 -14.89 1.45 9.14
N ASP A 68 -15.06 0.15 9.40
CA ASP A 68 -16.14 -0.37 10.24
C ASP A 68 -15.78 -0.32 11.73
N ASN A 69 -14.48 -0.17 12.04
CA ASN A 69 -13.95 -0.16 13.40
C ASN A 69 -12.82 0.87 13.57
N ILE A 70 -13.17 2.14 13.44
CA ILE A 70 -12.22 3.25 13.59
C ILE A 70 -11.64 3.29 15.01
N ARG A 71 -10.30 3.26 15.08
CA ARG A 71 -9.56 3.34 16.34
C ARG A 71 -8.94 4.72 16.51
N SER A 72 -9.27 5.39 17.61
CA SER A 72 -8.64 6.66 18.00
C SER A 72 -7.12 6.48 18.13
N GLY A 73 -6.35 7.48 17.73
CA GLY A 73 -4.90 7.47 17.73
C GLY A 73 -4.26 6.85 16.48
N THR A 74 -5.05 6.24 15.59
CA THR A 74 -4.54 5.69 14.32
C THR A 74 -4.05 6.81 13.42
N LYS A 75 -2.81 6.70 12.92
CA LYS A 75 -2.31 7.57 11.85
C LYS A 75 -2.88 7.09 10.52
N VAL A 76 -3.39 8.02 9.73
CA VAL A 76 -3.90 7.74 8.38
C VAL A 76 -3.23 8.69 7.41
N CYS A 77 -2.61 8.14 6.38
CA CYS A 77 -2.01 8.91 5.33
C CYS A 77 -3.09 9.46 4.40
N VAL A 78 -3.04 10.76 4.13
CA VAL A 78 -4.07 11.46 3.35
C VAL A 78 -3.51 12.21 2.13
N ASP A 79 -2.19 12.23 1.99
CA ASP A 79 -1.48 12.79 0.83
C ASP A 79 -0.14 12.04 0.69
N VAL A 80 0.30 11.82 -0.55
CA VAL A 80 1.47 10.97 -0.85
C VAL A 80 2.42 11.65 -1.84
N ASP A 81 3.70 11.35 -1.72
CA ASP A 81 4.71 11.70 -2.71
C ASP A 81 4.72 10.62 -3.79
N TYR A 82 3.95 10.84 -4.87
CA TYR A 82 3.84 9.88 -5.97
C TYR A 82 5.17 9.66 -6.70
N MET A 83 6.02 10.69 -6.82
CA MET A 83 7.31 10.53 -7.49
C MET A 83 8.19 9.52 -6.74
N ARG A 84 8.33 9.69 -5.42
CA ARG A 84 9.11 8.75 -4.59
C ARG A 84 8.44 7.39 -4.47
N THR A 85 7.12 7.36 -4.41
CA THR A 85 6.36 6.10 -4.31
C THR A 85 6.51 5.26 -5.57
N ASP A 86 6.40 5.87 -6.74
CA ASP A 86 6.50 5.18 -8.02
C ASP A 86 7.93 4.68 -8.28
N GLU A 87 8.96 5.46 -7.89
CA GLU A 87 10.38 5.04 -7.94
C GLU A 87 10.65 3.76 -7.14
N ASP A 88 9.99 3.59 -5.99
CA ASP A 88 10.14 2.41 -5.13
C ASP A 88 9.11 1.31 -5.44
N HIS A 89 8.21 1.50 -6.41
CA HIS A 89 7.14 0.57 -6.80
C HIS A 89 6.30 0.06 -5.63
N PRO A 90 5.13 0.64 -5.30
CA PRO A 90 4.46 0.38 -4.03
C PRO A 90 3.94 -1.06 -3.84
N PHE A 91 3.84 -1.86 -4.91
CA PHE A 91 3.26 -3.20 -4.90
C PHE A 91 3.97 -4.17 -5.86
N ASP A 92 3.84 -5.46 -5.55
CA ASP A 92 4.01 -6.59 -6.47
C ASP A 92 2.64 -7.02 -7.04
N GLU A 93 2.66 -7.87 -8.07
CA GLU A 93 1.46 -8.34 -8.79
C GLU A 93 1.23 -9.85 -8.64
N TYR A 94 -0.05 -10.23 -8.56
CA TYR A 94 -0.53 -11.61 -8.52
C TYR A 94 -1.65 -11.82 -9.54
N VAL A 95 -1.49 -12.81 -10.42
CA VAL A 95 -2.55 -13.19 -11.37
C VAL A 95 -3.46 -14.24 -10.72
N ILE A 96 -4.75 -13.93 -10.63
CA ILE A 96 -5.75 -14.82 -10.04
C ILE A 96 -5.89 -16.10 -10.88
N GLN A 97 -5.85 -17.24 -10.20
CA GLN A 97 -5.94 -18.56 -10.84
C GLN A 97 -7.34 -19.15 -10.70
N LYS A 98 -7.74 -20.03 -11.64
CA LYS A 98 -9.06 -20.70 -11.69
C LYS A 98 -9.62 -21.24 -10.36
N LYS A 99 -8.74 -21.76 -9.49
CA LYS A 99 -9.11 -22.40 -8.21
C LYS A 99 -8.90 -21.50 -7.00
N ASP A 100 -8.50 -20.26 -7.21
CA ASP A 100 -8.28 -19.34 -6.12
C ASP A 100 -9.58 -18.96 -5.41
N THR A 101 -9.43 -18.77 -4.11
CA THR A 101 -10.39 -18.10 -3.25
C THR A 101 -9.65 -16.93 -2.60
N CYS A 102 -10.34 -15.86 -2.19
CA CYS A 102 -9.65 -14.78 -1.48
C CYS A 102 -8.90 -15.27 -0.23
N LYS A 103 -9.44 -16.29 0.46
CA LYS A 103 -8.76 -16.92 1.61
C LYS A 103 -7.47 -17.64 1.20
N SER A 104 -7.46 -18.36 0.07
CA SER A 104 -6.25 -19.04 -0.40
C SER A 104 -5.20 -18.05 -0.90
N ILE A 105 -5.62 -17.00 -1.60
CA ILE A 105 -4.75 -15.91 -2.05
C ILE A 105 -4.15 -15.19 -0.84
N ALA A 106 -4.99 -14.68 0.09
CA ALA A 106 -4.52 -13.97 1.27
C ALA A 106 -3.49 -14.79 2.07
N ARG A 107 -3.75 -16.10 2.27
CA ARG A 107 -2.79 -17.01 2.92
C ARG A 107 -1.48 -17.14 2.13
N LYS A 108 -1.55 -17.29 0.80
CA LYS A 108 -0.38 -17.40 -0.08
C LYS A 108 0.47 -16.13 -0.05
N LEU A 109 -0.17 -14.97 -0.06
CA LEU A 109 0.45 -13.65 -0.04
C LEU A 109 0.73 -13.13 1.38
N LYS A 110 0.55 -13.97 2.41
CA LYS A 110 0.81 -13.65 3.83
C LYS A 110 0.11 -12.36 4.31
N THR A 111 -1.10 -12.13 3.85
CA THR A 111 -1.93 -10.98 4.19
C THR A 111 -3.33 -11.43 4.61
N THR A 112 -4.27 -10.50 4.77
CA THR A 112 -5.68 -10.78 5.08
C THR A 112 -6.57 -10.52 3.88
N VAL A 113 -7.76 -11.13 3.87
CA VAL A 113 -8.77 -10.88 2.83
C VAL A 113 -9.14 -9.39 2.77
N LYS A 114 -9.32 -8.73 3.91
CA LYS A 114 -9.65 -7.31 3.97
C LYS A 114 -8.56 -6.44 3.35
N ILE A 115 -7.29 -6.72 3.65
CA ILE A 115 -6.16 -5.95 3.11
C ILE A 115 -6.08 -6.11 1.58
N ILE A 116 -6.23 -7.34 1.06
CA ILE A 116 -6.15 -7.54 -0.39
C ILE A 116 -7.33 -6.92 -1.13
N GLU A 117 -8.54 -6.93 -0.56
CA GLU A 117 -9.69 -6.19 -1.11
C GLU A 117 -9.45 -4.68 -1.07
N ASN A 118 -8.99 -4.13 0.05
CA ASN A 118 -8.69 -2.70 0.19
C ASN A 118 -7.60 -2.24 -0.80
N THR A 119 -6.60 -3.08 -1.06
CA THR A 119 -5.51 -2.80 -2.03
C THR A 119 -6.00 -2.85 -3.48
N ASN A 120 -7.10 -3.56 -3.75
CA ASN A 120 -7.58 -3.83 -5.11
C ASN A 120 -9.04 -3.40 -5.28
N LEU A 121 -9.42 -2.30 -4.64
CA LEU A 121 -10.75 -1.74 -4.80
C LEU A 121 -11.02 -1.49 -6.29
N ASP A 122 -12.25 -1.82 -6.71
CA ASP A 122 -12.73 -1.84 -8.09
C ASP A 122 -12.29 -3.03 -8.94
N ILE A 123 -11.27 -3.79 -8.53
CA ILE A 123 -10.77 -4.98 -9.25
C ILE A 123 -11.22 -6.26 -8.56
N LEU A 124 -10.94 -6.40 -7.26
CA LEU A 124 -11.18 -7.62 -6.50
C LEU A 124 -12.42 -7.50 -5.62
N TYR A 125 -13.44 -8.27 -5.98
CA TYR A 125 -14.63 -8.51 -5.17
C TYR A 125 -14.69 -10.00 -4.83
N CYS A 126 -14.53 -10.37 -3.55
CA CYS A 126 -14.33 -11.77 -3.16
C CYS A 126 -15.54 -12.69 -3.41
N ASP A 127 -16.74 -12.12 -3.49
CA ASP A 127 -17.96 -12.81 -3.91
C ASP A 127 -17.97 -13.15 -5.40
N LYS A 128 -17.25 -12.37 -6.22
CA LYS A 128 -17.14 -12.53 -7.68
C LYS A 128 -15.84 -13.17 -8.15
N ILE A 129 -14.96 -13.61 -7.25
CA ILE A 129 -13.62 -14.12 -7.59
C ILE A 129 -13.59 -15.19 -8.69
N LYS A 130 -14.64 -16.01 -8.82
CA LYS A 130 -14.76 -17.04 -9.88
C LYS A 130 -14.81 -16.46 -11.30
N GLN A 131 -15.10 -15.16 -11.43
CA GLN A 131 -15.17 -14.43 -12.69
C GLN A 131 -13.86 -13.69 -12.99
N LEU A 132 -12.90 -13.73 -12.08
CA LEU A 132 -11.67 -12.94 -12.12
C LEU A 132 -10.45 -13.80 -12.46
N GLU A 133 -10.62 -14.95 -13.12
CA GLU A 133 -9.47 -15.73 -13.65
C GLU A 133 -8.65 -14.84 -14.60
N ASP A 134 -7.32 -14.94 -14.49
CA ASP A 134 -6.34 -14.14 -15.24
C ASP A 134 -6.37 -12.62 -14.97
N VAL A 135 -7.15 -12.17 -13.99
CA VAL A 135 -7.11 -10.78 -13.52
C VAL A 135 -5.93 -10.59 -12.57
N GLU A 136 -5.18 -9.53 -12.79
CA GLU A 136 -4.06 -9.13 -11.95
C GLU A 136 -4.52 -8.29 -10.75
N ILE A 137 -3.95 -8.60 -9.58
CA ILE A 137 -4.17 -7.86 -8.34
C ILE A 137 -2.83 -7.52 -7.69
N GLN A 138 -2.80 -6.41 -6.97
CA GLN A 138 -1.65 -5.86 -6.28
C GLN A 138 -1.56 -6.37 -4.84
N TYR A 139 -0.33 -6.55 -4.35
CA TYR A 139 -0.04 -6.93 -2.97
C TYR A 139 1.36 -6.48 -2.55
N ARG A 140 1.67 -6.53 -1.24
CA ARG A 140 3.02 -6.28 -0.74
C ARG A 140 3.65 -7.58 -0.27
N LYS A 141 4.78 -7.96 -0.88
CA LYS A 141 5.49 -9.21 -0.58
C LYS A 141 6.16 -9.22 0.80
N ASP A 142 6.51 -8.06 1.33
CA ASP A 142 7.00 -7.91 2.70
C ASP A 142 5.87 -8.03 3.74
N GLY A 143 4.60 -8.00 3.32
CA GLY A 143 3.43 -8.09 4.18
C GLY A 143 3.22 -6.85 5.05
N ASP A 144 4.07 -5.83 4.91
CA ASP A 144 3.81 -4.54 5.51
C ASP A 144 2.87 -3.77 4.59
N TYR A 145 1.90 -3.08 5.14
CA TYR A 145 0.93 -2.26 4.41
C TYR A 145 0.75 -0.92 5.12
N GLU A 146 1.64 -0.58 6.06
CA GLU A 146 1.70 0.78 6.60
C GLU A 146 2.30 1.72 5.54
N PRO A 147 1.75 2.94 5.39
CA PRO A 147 2.45 4.04 4.74
C PRO A 147 3.74 4.38 5.48
N ILE A 148 4.71 4.90 4.74
CA ILE A 148 5.98 5.40 5.27
C ILE A 148 5.77 6.84 5.71
N TYR A 149 5.91 7.09 7.01
CA TYR A 149 5.88 8.44 7.57
C TYR A 149 7.31 8.88 7.87
N ASP A 150 7.78 9.93 7.19
CA ASP A 150 9.11 10.50 7.39
C ASP A 150 9.04 11.81 8.20
N LYS A 151 10.20 12.43 8.43
CA LYS A 151 10.30 13.66 9.24
C LYS A 151 9.62 14.87 8.57
N LYS A 152 9.34 14.81 7.27
CA LYS A 152 8.68 15.85 6.49
C LYS A 152 7.17 15.62 6.40
N SER A 153 6.67 14.45 6.79
CA SER A 153 5.24 14.17 6.85
C SER A 153 4.54 15.16 7.80
N GLN A 154 3.59 15.92 7.27
CA GLN A 154 2.87 16.97 8.00
C GLN A 154 1.60 16.40 8.65
N LEU A 155 1.38 16.71 9.92
CA LEU A 155 0.07 16.51 10.56
C LEU A 155 -0.91 17.58 10.06
N VAL A 156 -2.09 17.14 9.60
CA VAL A 156 -3.22 18.01 9.22
C VAL A 156 -4.48 17.60 9.96
N THR A 157 -5.56 18.38 9.85
CA THR A 157 -6.86 18.07 10.45
C THR A 157 -7.89 17.63 9.40
N ILE A 158 -8.88 16.85 9.82
CA ILE A 158 -9.97 16.39 8.94
C ILE A 158 -10.84 17.56 8.47
N ASP A 159 -10.98 18.61 9.30
CA ASP A 159 -11.87 19.75 9.07
C ASP A 159 -11.17 20.98 8.47
N GLY A 160 -9.86 20.87 8.15
CA GLY A 160 -9.10 21.94 7.52
C GLY A 160 -8.78 23.16 8.41
N LYS A 161 -9.06 23.09 9.72
CA LYS A 161 -8.65 24.11 10.70
C LYS A 161 -8.19 23.47 12.01
N GLU A 162 -7.16 24.06 12.61
CA GLU A 162 -6.69 23.77 13.99
C GLU A 162 -7.59 24.45 15.03
#